data_AF-A0A1Q2H256-F1
#
_entry.id   AF-A0A1Q2H256-F1
#
_cell.length_a   1.000
_cell.length_b   1.000
_cell.length_c   1.000
_cell.angle_alpha   90.00
_cell.angle_beta   90.00
_cell.angle_gamma   90.00
#
_symmetry.space_group_name_H-M   'P 1'
#
loop_
_entity.id
_entity.type
_entity.pdbx_description
1 polymer ?
#
loop_
_entity_poly.entity_id
_entity_poly.type
_entity_poly.pdbx_seq_one_letter_code
_entity_poly.pdbx_strand_id
1 'polypeptide(L)'
;MNKHIKLSVLASVIALIVASAGLLWAPEQHTLLTFEITSLALLLFNSISITRCVYKNNESKHVKRVALLCTGSLLLCICGDVVNFNLLEQYYIHGNVIKHDYLVDSILFFAPGYTLLLLACFFVIKSKACNNTRILGLYFLTALCVSLTSFYSMYIPKAASYTLILTWAYSFIITAVGLASVLLVKSYGALKAPLSVWILSLGLIFAALADALIGLFWIYGNGGEGFYPQIRYINWVFYIISQSIVIHLPKVMVMNAQNKSS
;
A
#
# COMPACT_ATOMS: atom_id res chain seq x y z
N MET A 1 10.82 -13.27 -19.59
CA MET A 1 10.22 -12.54 -18.44
C MET A 1 8.70 -12.42 -18.63
N ASN A 2 7.90 -12.86 -17.64
CA ASN A 2 6.43 -12.82 -17.65
C ASN A 2 5.92 -11.39 -17.97
N LYS A 3 5.02 -11.23 -18.94
CA LYS A 3 4.51 -9.92 -19.39
C LYS A 3 4.02 -9.02 -18.25
N HIS A 4 3.40 -9.60 -17.23
CA HIS A 4 2.90 -8.84 -16.08
C HIS A 4 4.04 -8.29 -15.21
N ILE A 5 5.17 -9.01 -15.11
CA ILE A 5 6.34 -8.53 -14.38
C ILE A 5 6.95 -7.35 -15.14
N LYS A 6 7.05 -7.44 -16.48
CA LYS A 6 7.52 -6.32 -17.32
C LYS A 6 6.71 -5.04 -17.09
N LEU A 7 5.38 -5.15 -17.03
CA LEU A 7 4.50 -4.00 -16.77
C LEU A 7 4.70 -3.39 -15.39
N SER A 8 4.85 -4.21 -14.34
CA SER A 8 5.17 -3.72 -12.98
C SER A 8 6.54 -3.02 -12.94
N VAL A 9 7.57 -3.61 -13.57
CA VAL A 9 8.90 -3.01 -13.65
C VAL A 9 8.84 -1.66 -14.38
N LEU A 10 8.09 -1.58 -15.49
CA LEU A 10 7.91 -0.33 -16.22
C LEU A 10 7.21 0.74 -15.36
N ALA A 11 6.16 0.38 -14.62
CA ALA A 11 5.50 1.31 -13.69
C ALA A 11 6.46 1.83 -12.61
N SER A 12 7.29 0.94 -12.04
CA SER A 12 8.31 1.32 -11.05
C SER A 12 9.42 2.20 -11.65
N VAL A 13 9.83 1.96 -12.89
CA VAL A 13 10.78 2.83 -13.60
C VAL A 13 10.19 4.21 -13.85
N ILE A 14 8.91 4.30 -14.26
CA ILE A 14 8.21 5.58 -14.40
C ILE A 14 8.18 6.34 -13.06
N ALA A 15 7.89 5.65 -11.96
CA ALA A 15 7.92 6.27 -10.63
C ALA A 15 9.31 6.78 -10.23
N LEU A 16 10.38 6.05 -10.57
CA LEU A 16 11.75 6.50 -10.36
C LEU A 16 12.09 7.72 -11.22
N ILE A 17 11.58 7.79 -12.46
CA ILE A 17 11.72 8.97 -13.33
C ILE A 17 11.00 10.16 -12.72
N VAL A 18 9.74 10.00 -12.27
CA VAL A 18 8.97 11.05 -11.58
C VAL A 18 9.75 11.56 -10.37
N ALA A 19 10.28 10.65 -9.55
CA ALA A 19 10.99 11.05 -8.36
C ALA A 19 12.32 11.74 -8.67
N SER A 20 13.10 11.19 -9.60
CA SER A 20 14.37 11.80 -10.02
C SER A 20 14.14 13.19 -10.63
N ALA A 21 13.12 13.33 -11.47
CA ALA A 21 12.78 14.61 -12.08
C ALA A 21 12.29 15.63 -11.05
N GLY A 22 11.42 15.22 -10.13
CA GLY A 22 10.95 16.07 -9.04
C GLY A 22 12.06 16.52 -8.09
N LEU A 23 13.06 15.66 -7.85
CA LEU A 23 14.19 15.96 -6.96
C LEU A 23 15.30 16.79 -7.63
N LEU A 24 15.55 16.59 -8.94
CA LEU A 24 16.73 17.15 -9.61
C LEU A 24 16.41 18.31 -10.57
N TRP A 25 15.26 18.27 -11.23
CA TRP A 25 14.94 19.19 -12.34
C TRP A 25 13.69 20.04 -12.10
N ALA A 26 12.88 19.69 -11.10
CA ALA A 26 11.64 20.38 -10.74
C ALA A 26 10.80 20.80 -11.97
N PRO A 27 10.46 19.85 -12.88
CA PRO A 27 9.68 20.16 -14.07
C PRO A 27 8.26 20.64 -13.71
N GLU A 28 7.54 21.16 -14.70
CA GLU A 28 6.15 21.61 -14.52
C GLU A 28 5.28 20.52 -13.88
N GLN A 29 4.43 20.93 -12.94
CA GLN A 29 3.58 20.05 -12.14
C GLN A 29 2.69 19.16 -13.02
N HIS A 30 2.19 19.67 -14.15
CA HIS A 30 1.37 18.90 -15.08
C HIS A 30 2.14 17.74 -15.74
N THR A 31 3.43 17.92 -16.03
CA THR A 31 4.28 16.87 -16.59
C THR A 31 4.46 15.74 -15.59
N LEU A 32 4.78 16.05 -14.33
CA LEU A 32 4.92 15.04 -13.28
C LEU A 32 3.61 14.29 -13.06
N LEU A 33 2.50 15.02 -12.96
CA LEU A 33 1.17 14.43 -12.78
C LEU A 33 0.80 13.48 -13.92
N THR A 34 1.16 13.80 -15.16
CA THR A 34 0.93 12.92 -16.31
C THR A 34 1.66 11.59 -16.17
N PHE A 35 2.92 11.61 -15.73
CA PHE A 35 3.67 10.37 -15.46
C PHE A 35 3.15 9.62 -14.24
N GLU A 36 2.74 10.32 -13.18
CA GLU A 36 2.10 9.72 -12.00
C GLU A 36 0.83 8.95 -12.43
N ILE A 37 -0.09 9.61 -13.13
CA ILE A 37 -1.32 8.99 -13.65
C ILE A 37 -1.01 7.82 -14.60
N THR A 38 0.00 7.96 -15.47
CA THR A 38 0.41 6.89 -16.38
C THR A 38 0.88 5.66 -15.63
N SER A 39 1.66 5.82 -14.56
CA SER A 39 2.11 4.69 -13.74
C SER A 39 0.95 3.99 -13.02
N LEU A 40 -0.03 4.75 -12.50
CA LEU A 40 -1.24 4.20 -11.89
C LEU A 40 -2.12 3.45 -12.91
N ALA A 41 -2.33 4.03 -14.08
CA ALA A 41 -3.10 3.42 -15.16
C ALA A 41 -2.46 2.11 -15.63
N LEU A 42 -1.13 2.09 -15.75
CA LEU A 42 -0.36 0.89 -16.10
C LEU A 42 -0.50 -0.21 -15.05
N LEU A 43 -0.43 0.14 -13.76
CA LEU A 43 -0.65 -0.81 -12.66
C LEU A 43 -2.08 -1.35 -12.63
N LEU A 44 -3.08 -0.49 -12.82
CA LEU A 44 -4.48 -0.91 -12.85
C LEU A 44 -4.75 -1.86 -14.01
N PHE A 45 -4.27 -1.51 -15.21
CA PHE A 45 -4.34 -2.39 -16.38
C PHE A 45 -3.67 -3.74 -16.11
N ASN A 46 -2.46 -3.73 -15.52
CA ASN A 46 -1.74 -4.95 -15.20
C ASN A 46 -2.48 -5.80 -14.16
N SER A 47 -3.03 -5.19 -13.11
CA SER A 47 -3.82 -5.86 -12.08
C SER A 47 -5.06 -6.54 -12.67
N ILE A 48 -5.82 -5.83 -13.52
CA ILE A 48 -6.97 -6.40 -14.24
C ILE A 48 -6.53 -7.55 -15.16
N SER A 49 -5.40 -7.40 -15.85
CA SER A 49 -4.84 -8.43 -16.74
C SER A 49 -4.42 -9.68 -15.96
N ILE A 50 -3.81 -9.52 -14.77
CA ILE A 50 -3.49 -10.61 -13.84
C ILE A 50 -4.77 -11.32 -13.40
N THR A 51 -5.79 -10.56 -12.97
CA THR A 51 -7.08 -11.11 -12.54
C THR A 51 -7.74 -11.91 -13.66
N ARG A 52 -7.81 -11.38 -14.89
CA ARG A 52 -8.33 -12.11 -16.05
C ARG A 52 -7.54 -13.39 -16.34
N CYS A 53 -6.22 -13.34 -16.23
CA CYS A 53 -5.34 -14.50 -16.43
C CYS A 53 -5.60 -15.59 -15.38
N VAL A 54 -5.76 -15.22 -14.11
CA VAL A 54 -6.11 -16.14 -13.01
C VAL A 54 -7.48 -16.76 -13.24
N TYR A 55 -8.47 -15.96 -13.65
CA TYR A 55 -9.82 -16.45 -13.93
C TYR A 55 -9.86 -17.47 -15.07
N LYS A 56 -9.05 -17.27 -16.12
CA LYS A 56 -8.99 -18.15 -17.29
C LYS A 56 -8.22 -19.46 -17.01
N ASN A 57 -7.16 -19.41 -16.21
CA ASN A 57 -6.19 -20.50 -16.11
C ASN A 57 -6.19 -21.24 -14.76
N ASN A 58 -7.07 -20.88 -13.82
CA ASN A 58 -7.13 -21.53 -12.52
C ASN A 58 -8.58 -21.74 -12.09
N GLU A 59 -8.92 -22.94 -11.58
CA GLU A 59 -10.29 -23.23 -11.14
C GLU A 59 -10.58 -22.85 -9.69
N SER A 60 -9.54 -22.58 -8.89
CA SER A 60 -9.70 -22.28 -7.46
C SER A 60 -10.45 -20.96 -7.25
N LYS A 61 -11.67 -21.05 -6.71
CA LYS A 61 -12.46 -19.90 -6.24
C LYS A 61 -11.68 -19.02 -5.25
N HIS A 62 -10.79 -19.64 -4.47
CA HIS A 62 -9.96 -18.95 -3.48
C HIS A 62 -8.96 -18.00 -4.14
N VAL A 63 -8.21 -18.47 -5.15
CA VAL A 63 -7.24 -17.66 -5.89
C VAL A 63 -7.94 -16.54 -6.67
N LYS A 64 -9.09 -16.85 -7.29
CA LYS A 64 -9.94 -15.85 -7.98
C LYS A 64 -10.38 -14.73 -7.03
N ARG A 65 -10.81 -15.06 -5.81
CA ARG A 65 -11.20 -14.09 -4.78
C ARG A 65 -10.02 -13.21 -4.35
N VAL A 66 -8.84 -13.80 -4.13
CA VAL A 66 -7.61 -13.03 -3.81
C VAL A 66 -7.26 -12.06 -4.95
N ALA A 67 -7.40 -12.47 -6.21
CA ALA A 67 -7.15 -11.59 -7.35
C ALA A 67 -8.09 -10.38 -7.37
N LEU A 68 -9.39 -10.60 -7.16
CA LEU A 68 -10.36 -9.50 -7.05
C LEU A 68 -10.05 -8.55 -5.89
N LEU A 69 -9.68 -9.07 -4.72
CA LEU A 69 -9.32 -8.24 -3.58
C LEU A 69 -8.09 -7.37 -3.86
N CYS A 70 -7.07 -7.92 -4.54
CA CYS A 70 -5.88 -7.15 -4.92
C CYS A 70 -6.22 -6.06 -5.95
N THR A 71 -7.06 -6.35 -6.95
CA THR A 71 -7.51 -5.35 -7.92
C THR A 71 -8.40 -4.28 -7.28
N GLY A 72 -9.35 -4.67 -6.42
CA GLY A 72 -10.20 -3.74 -5.69
C GLY A 72 -9.41 -2.87 -4.72
N SER A 73 -8.41 -3.43 -4.05
CA SER A 73 -7.46 -2.67 -3.22
C SER A 73 -6.77 -1.59 -4.03
N LEU A 74 -6.16 -1.93 -5.17
CA LEU A 74 -5.46 -0.97 -6.01
C LEU A 74 -6.42 0.13 -6.53
N LEU A 75 -7.63 -0.25 -6.96
CA LEU A 75 -8.61 0.71 -7.46
C LEU A 75 -8.98 1.74 -6.38
N LEU A 76 -9.24 1.30 -5.16
CA LEU A 76 -9.53 2.20 -4.04
C LEU A 76 -8.32 3.07 -3.70
N CYS A 77 -7.10 2.52 -3.73
CA CYS A 77 -5.90 3.33 -3.50
C CYS A 77 -5.74 4.42 -4.58
N ILE A 78 -6.01 4.12 -5.84
CA ILE A 78 -6.03 5.12 -6.92
C ILE A 78 -7.07 6.22 -6.68
N CYS A 79 -8.25 5.89 -6.14
CA CYS A 79 -9.23 6.91 -5.74
C CYS A 79 -8.70 7.82 -4.61
N GLY A 80 -7.96 7.25 -3.66
CA GLY A 80 -7.24 8.03 -2.64
C GLY A 80 -6.15 8.92 -3.24
N ASP A 81 -5.43 8.43 -4.24
CA ASP A 81 -4.39 9.20 -4.95
C ASP A 81 -4.96 10.46 -5.61
N VAL A 82 -6.18 10.41 -6.15
CA VAL A 82 -6.86 11.59 -6.72
C VAL A 82 -7.04 12.70 -5.69
N VAL A 83 -7.40 12.34 -4.45
CA VAL A 83 -7.48 13.31 -3.35
C VAL A 83 -6.09 13.80 -2.97
N ASN A 84 -5.11 12.90 -2.88
CA ASN A 84 -3.72 13.24 -2.54
C ASN A 84 -3.05 14.19 -3.55
N PHE A 85 -3.41 14.13 -4.83
CA PHE A 85 -2.90 15.05 -5.84
C PHE A 85 -3.26 16.51 -5.59
N ASN A 86 -4.29 16.76 -4.76
CA ASN A 86 -4.74 18.10 -4.38
C ASN A 86 -4.96 19.04 -5.56
N LEU A 87 -5.66 18.56 -6.59
CA LEU A 87 -5.87 19.33 -7.83
C LEU A 87 -6.63 20.65 -7.61
N LEU A 88 -7.31 20.79 -6.48
CA LEU A 88 -8.06 21.98 -6.07
C LEU A 88 -7.28 22.85 -5.08
N GLU A 89 -6.02 22.53 -4.79
CA GLU A 89 -5.12 23.29 -3.90
C GLU A 89 -5.74 23.63 -2.54
N GLN A 90 -6.36 22.63 -1.90
CA GLN A 90 -7.02 22.81 -0.63
C GLN A 90 -6.02 22.70 0.54
N TYR A 91 -6.25 23.51 1.58
CA TYR A 91 -5.47 23.54 2.81
C TYR A 91 -6.39 23.90 3.98
N TYR A 92 -6.12 23.39 5.18
CA TYR A 92 -6.86 23.72 6.41
C TYR A 92 -8.40 23.55 6.28
N ILE A 93 -8.85 22.44 5.69
CA ILE A 93 -10.28 22.15 5.45
C ILE A 93 -11.01 21.83 6.75
N HIS A 94 -10.37 21.07 7.63
CA HIS A 94 -10.96 20.45 8.82
C HIS A 94 -10.52 21.13 10.12
N GLY A 95 -9.48 21.96 10.08
CA GLY A 95 -9.01 22.78 11.20
C GLY A 95 -7.90 23.74 10.81
N ASN A 96 -7.31 24.43 11.78
CA ASN A 96 -6.27 25.46 11.57
C ASN A 96 -4.88 25.06 12.08
N VAL A 97 -4.68 23.78 12.45
CA VAL A 97 -3.43 23.27 13.03
C VAL A 97 -2.63 22.44 12.03
N ILE A 98 -3.31 21.65 11.18
CA ILE A 98 -2.67 20.79 10.19
C ILE A 98 -2.98 21.35 8.80
N LYS A 99 -1.95 21.80 8.10
CA LYS A 99 -2.06 22.46 6.80
C LYS A 99 -2.63 21.55 5.72
N HIS A 100 -2.11 20.33 5.64
CA HIS A 100 -2.45 19.36 4.62
C HIS A 100 -3.52 18.37 5.12
N ASP A 101 -4.49 18.85 5.89
CA ASP A 101 -5.56 18.03 6.47
C ASP A 101 -6.53 17.45 5.43
N TYR A 102 -6.56 17.98 4.20
CA TYR A 102 -7.24 17.36 3.06
C TYR A 102 -6.74 15.94 2.76
N LEU A 103 -5.47 15.63 3.08
CA LEU A 103 -4.92 14.28 2.90
C LEU A 103 -5.62 13.26 3.79
N VAL A 104 -6.28 13.69 4.86
CA VAL A 104 -7.08 12.80 5.70
C VAL A 104 -8.27 12.25 4.91
N ASP A 105 -8.81 12.99 3.93
CA ASP A 105 -9.94 12.53 3.15
C ASP A 105 -9.57 11.37 2.21
N SER A 106 -8.30 11.27 1.80
CA SER A 106 -7.83 10.13 1.01
C SER A 106 -7.87 8.82 1.80
N ILE A 107 -7.82 8.88 3.13
CA ILE A 107 -7.95 7.72 4.03
C ILE A 107 -9.31 7.03 3.84
N LEU A 108 -10.36 7.76 3.46
CA LEU A 108 -11.68 7.17 3.19
C LEU A 108 -11.63 6.15 2.04
N PHE A 109 -10.63 6.24 1.17
CA PHE A 109 -10.37 5.28 0.10
C PHE A 109 -9.20 4.34 0.42
N PHE A 110 -8.11 4.84 1.00
CA PHE A 110 -6.97 4.00 1.36
C PHE A 110 -7.30 2.99 2.45
N ALA A 111 -8.02 3.37 3.51
CA ALA A 111 -8.40 2.45 4.59
C ALA A 111 -9.16 1.21 4.09
N PRO A 112 -10.26 1.35 3.31
CA PRO A 112 -10.91 0.17 2.73
C PRO A 112 -10.02 -0.54 1.71
N GLY A 113 -9.23 0.18 0.90
CA GLY A 113 -8.27 -0.41 -0.05
C GLY A 113 -7.29 -1.36 0.64
N TYR A 114 -6.55 -0.85 1.62
CA TYR A 114 -5.59 -1.62 2.42
C TYR A 114 -6.26 -2.71 3.26
N THR A 115 -7.52 -2.53 3.67
CA THR A 115 -8.30 -3.61 4.29
C THR A 115 -8.54 -4.76 3.31
N LEU A 116 -8.87 -4.48 2.03
CA LEU A 116 -9.00 -5.55 1.01
C LEU A 116 -7.67 -6.28 0.79
N LEU A 117 -6.54 -5.56 0.77
CA LEU A 117 -5.21 -6.17 0.69
C LEU A 117 -4.89 -7.05 1.90
N LEU A 118 -5.22 -6.58 3.10
CA LEU A 118 -5.04 -7.34 4.33
C LEU A 118 -5.88 -8.64 4.32
N LEU A 119 -7.14 -8.54 3.90
CA LEU A 119 -8.03 -9.69 3.72
C LEU A 119 -7.48 -10.68 2.69
N ALA A 120 -6.92 -10.18 1.58
CA ALA A 120 -6.27 -11.01 0.58
C ALA A 120 -5.10 -11.80 1.19
N CYS A 121 -4.24 -11.14 1.98
CA CYS A 121 -3.13 -11.78 2.67
C CYS A 121 -3.61 -12.84 3.66
N PHE A 122 -4.64 -12.54 4.47
CA PHE A 122 -5.18 -13.50 5.43
C PHE A 122 -5.80 -14.73 4.77
N PHE A 123 -6.46 -14.57 3.63
CA PHE A 123 -6.94 -15.70 2.84
C PHE A 123 -5.79 -16.60 2.38
N VAL A 124 -4.64 -16.03 1.98
CA VAL A 124 -3.45 -16.83 1.66
C VAL A 124 -2.91 -17.54 2.90
N ILE A 125 -2.70 -16.81 3.99
CA ILE A 125 -2.12 -17.33 5.24
C ILE A 125 -2.98 -18.48 5.82
N LYS A 126 -4.31 -18.28 5.86
CA LYS A 126 -5.26 -19.29 6.35
C LYS A 126 -5.26 -20.56 5.50
N SER A 127 -5.10 -20.42 4.17
CA SER A 127 -5.03 -21.58 3.26
C SER A 127 -3.80 -22.47 3.47
N LYS A 128 -2.78 -21.95 4.16
CA LYS A 128 -1.55 -22.69 4.51
C LYS A 128 -1.56 -23.18 5.96
N ALA A 129 -2.75 -23.32 6.56
CA ALA A 129 -2.98 -23.86 7.90
C ALA A 129 -2.35 -23.06 9.07
N CYS A 130 -1.99 -21.79 8.86
CA CYS A 130 -1.57 -20.91 9.94
C CYS A 130 -2.80 -20.32 10.66
N ASN A 131 -3.62 -21.18 11.29
CA ASN A 131 -4.91 -20.81 11.90
C ASN A 131 -4.89 -20.92 13.43
N ASN A 132 -3.87 -20.35 14.06
CA ASN A 132 -3.79 -20.28 15.52
C ASN A 132 -4.35 -18.93 16.00
N THR A 133 -5.49 -18.97 16.68
CA THR A 133 -6.18 -17.78 17.21
C THR A 133 -5.29 -16.95 18.13
N ARG A 134 -4.37 -17.58 18.90
CA ARG A 134 -3.39 -16.88 19.73
C ARG A 134 -2.41 -16.07 18.90
N ILE A 135 -1.92 -16.62 17.78
CA ILE A 135 -1.01 -15.91 16.87
C ILE A 135 -1.72 -14.71 16.25
N LEU A 136 -3.00 -14.88 15.85
CA LEU A 136 -3.78 -13.79 15.29
C LEU A 136 -4.06 -12.69 16.32
N GLY A 137 -4.36 -13.06 17.57
CA GLY A 137 -4.51 -12.12 18.68
C GLY A 137 -3.23 -11.33 18.96
N LEU A 138 -2.09 -12.02 19.06
CA LEU A 138 -0.78 -11.38 19.24
C LEU A 138 -0.43 -10.46 18.07
N TYR A 139 -0.76 -10.85 16.85
CA TYR A 139 -0.56 -10.02 15.67
C TYR A 139 -1.34 -8.70 15.75
N PHE A 140 -2.64 -8.75 16.04
CA PHE A 140 -3.45 -7.53 16.13
C PHE A 140 -3.06 -6.67 17.34
N LEU A 141 -2.71 -7.31 18.46
CA LEU A 141 -2.17 -6.59 19.61
C LEU A 141 -0.86 -5.88 19.26
N THR A 142 0.04 -6.54 18.53
CA THR A 142 1.29 -5.93 18.07
C THR A 142 1.02 -4.76 17.13
N ALA A 143 0.11 -4.93 16.17
CA ALA A 143 -0.29 -3.86 15.26
C ALA A 143 -0.85 -2.66 16.04
N LEU A 144 -1.70 -2.91 17.04
CA LEU A 144 -2.27 -1.88 17.91
C LEU A 144 -1.20 -1.15 18.72
N CYS A 145 -0.28 -1.87 19.37
CA CYS A 145 0.78 -1.27 20.16
C CYS A 145 1.72 -0.42 19.29
N VAL A 146 2.12 -0.94 18.12
CA VAL A 146 3.00 -0.22 17.19
C VAL A 146 2.30 1.01 16.62
N SER A 147 1.04 0.89 16.20
CA SER A 147 0.29 2.02 15.64
C SER A 147 0.00 3.09 16.70
N LEU A 148 -0.37 2.70 17.93
CA LEU A 148 -0.55 3.63 19.04
C LEU A 148 0.74 4.38 19.37
N THR A 149 1.86 3.66 19.46
CA THR A 149 3.16 4.28 19.79
C THR A 149 3.60 5.24 18.69
N SER A 150 3.45 4.84 17.42
CA SER A 150 3.77 5.67 16.26
C SER A 150 2.88 6.90 16.17
N PHE A 151 1.57 6.75 16.39
CA PHE A 151 0.65 7.88 16.39
C PHE A 151 0.92 8.84 17.55
N TYR A 152 1.17 8.31 18.74
CA TYR A 152 1.45 9.10 19.93
C TYR A 152 2.71 9.96 19.79
N SER A 153 3.75 9.45 19.12
CA SER A 153 4.98 10.23 18.89
C SER A 153 4.82 11.40 17.91
N MET A 154 3.77 11.39 17.09
CA MET A 154 3.47 12.43 16.10
C MET A 154 2.29 13.32 16.49
N TYR A 155 1.56 12.96 17.55
CA TYR A 155 0.32 13.62 17.95
C TYR A 155 0.53 15.12 18.18
N ILE A 156 -0.30 15.94 17.51
CA ILE A 156 -0.33 17.38 17.72
C ILE A 156 -1.59 17.73 18.53
N PRO A 157 -1.43 18.28 19.74
CA PRO A 157 -2.56 18.77 20.54
C PRO A 157 -3.36 19.83 19.77
N LYS A 158 -4.68 19.85 19.94
CA LYS A 158 -5.63 20.79 19.31
C LYS A 158 -5.86 20.60 17.81
N ALA A 159 -5.26 19.61 17.16
CA ALA A 159 -5.67 19.20 15.82
C ALA A 159 -7.14 18.75 15.81
N ALA A 160 -7.80 18.89 14.66
CA ALA A 160 -9.21 18.54 14.52
C ALA A 160 -9.47 17.07 14.86
N SER A 161 -10.55 16.78 15.60
CA SER A 161 -10.91 15.42 16.01
C SER A 161 -11.08 14.48 14.81
N TYR A 162 -11.60 14.99 13.69
CA TYR A 162 -11.73 14.25 12.43
C TYR A 162 -10.38 13.73 11.95
N THR A 163 -9.38 14.62 11.84
CA THR A 163 -8.00 14.28 11.46
C THR A 163 -7.39 13.26 12.41
N LEU A 164 -7.50 13.49 13.72
CA LEU A 164 -6.89 12.62 14.74
C LEU A 164 -7.49 11.21 14.71
N ILE A 165 -8.81 11.09 14.65
CA ILE A 165 -9.50 9.78 14.67
C ILE A 165 -9.18 8.99 13.40
N LEU A 166 -9.29 9.60 12.23
CA LEU A 166 -9.06 8.90 10.97
C LEU A 166 -7.59 8.49 10.80
N THR A 167 -6.64 9.38 11.09
CA THR A 167 -5.22 9.04 10.98
C THR A 167 -4.80 7.97 12.00
N TRP A 168 -5.33 8.00 13.23
CA TRP A 168 -5.11 6.94 14.21
C TRP A 168 -5.69 5.60 13.74
N ALA A 169 -6.96 5.56 13.36
CA ALA A 169 -7.63 4.33 12.93
C ALA A 169 -6.93 3.74 11.68
N TYR A 170 -6.53 4.61 10.76
CA TYR A 170 -5.81 4.22 9.57
C TYR A 170 -4.39 3.71 9.85
N SER A 171 -3.66 4.35 10.78
CA SER A 171 -2.34 3.90 11.20
C SER A 171 -2.35 2.45 11.66
N PHE A 172 -3.42 2.01 12.34
CA PHE A 172 -3.60 0.62 12.74
C PHE A 172 -3.77 -0.32 11.53
N ILE A 173 -4.60 0.06 10.56
CA ILE A 173 -4.84 -0.74 9.35
C ILE A 173 -3.55 -0.92 8.56
N ILE A 174 -2.83 0.17 8.29
CA ILE A 174 -1.61 0.09 7.49
C ILE A 174 -0.47 -0.61 8.23
N THR A 175 -0.37 -0.44 9.56
CA THR A 175 0.57 -1.21 10.39
C THR A 175 0.27 -2.70 10.32
N ALA A 176 -1.01 -3.09 10.38
CA ALA A 176 -1.42 -4.48 10.19
C ALA A 176 -0.97 -4.99 8.80
N VAL A 177 -1.24 -4.25 7.71
CA VAL A 177 -0.74 -4.61 6.37
C VAL A 177 0.77 -4.85 6.37
N GLY A 178 1.55 -3.94 6.95
CA GLY A 178 3.01 -4.09 7.07
C GLY A 178 3.40 -5.36 7.83
N LEU A 179 2.78 -5.64 8.98
CA LEU A 179 3.06 -6.83 9.80
C LEU A 179 2.58 -8.14 9.15
N ALA A 180 1.62 -8.09 8.22
CA ALA A 180 1.17 -9.27 7.48
C ALA A 180 2.31 -9.90 6.66
N SER A 181 3.36 -9.13 6.33
CA SER A 181 4.61 -9.62 5.73
C SER A 181 5.23 -10.78 6.55
N VAL A 182 5.33 -10.64 7.87
CA VAL A 182 5.92 -11.65 8.76
C VAL A 182 5.08 -12.93 8.76
N LEU A 183 3.75 -12.78 8.86
CA LEU A 183 2.84 -13.92 8.84
C LEU A 183 2.84 -14.63 7.48
N LEU A 184 2.93 -13.87 6.39
CA LEU A 184 3.00 -14.41 5.03
C LEU A 184 4.28 -15.24 4.85
N VAL A 185 5.46 -14.68 5.15
CA VAL A 185 6.73 -15.42 5.10
C VAL A 185 6.68 -16.67 5.99
N LYS A 186 6.19 -16.53 7.22
CA LYS A 186 6.04 -17.66 8.15
C LYS A 186 5.15 -18.76 7.59
N SER A 187 4.02 -18.43 6.95
CA SER A 187 3.10 -19.41 6.36
C SER A 187 3.70 -20.20 5.18
N TYR A 188 4.79 -19.71 4.59
CA TYR A 188 5.53 -20.37 3.52
C TYR A 188 6.83 -21.04 4.00
N GLY A 189 7.02 -21.23 5.31
CA GLY A 189 8.18 -21.93 5.86
C GLY A 189 9.29 -21.01 6.37
N ALA A 190 8.96 -19.75 6.69
CA ALA A 190 9.88 -18.76 7.27
C ALA A 190 11.12 -18.54 6.37
N LEU A 191 12.33 -18.85 6.86
CA LEU A 191 13.58 -18.67 6.10
C LEU A 191 13.62 -19.50 4.81
N LYS A 192 12.84 -20.58 4.70
CA LYS A 192 12.74 -21.43 3.50
C LYS A 192 11.65 -20.96 2.53
N ALA A 193 10.98 -19.84 2.81
CA ALA A 193 9.97 -19.30 1.92
C ALA A 193 10.58 -18.96 0.55
N PRO A 194 9.85 -19.19 -0.56
CA PRO A 194 10.35 -18.91 -1.90
C PRO A 194 10.59 -17.41 -2.07
N LEU A 195 11.55 -17.04 -2.90
CA LEU A 195 11.94 -15.64 -3.16
C LEU A 195 10.73 -14.75 -3.54
N SER A 196 9.77 -15.31 -4.28
CA SER A 196 8.54 -14.60 -4.66
C SER A 196 7.69 -14.16 -3.47
N VAL A 197 7.68 -14.92 -2.37
CA VAL A 197 6.98 -14.58 -1.13
C VAL A 197 7.75 -13.52 -0.34
N TRP A 198 9.08 -13.59 -0.32
CA TRP A 198 9.92 -12.54 0.25
C TRP A 198 9.72 -11.20 -0.45
N ILE A 199 9.73 -11.19 -1.79
CA ILE A 199 9.45 -9.98 -2.58
C ILE A 199 8.06 -9.43 -2.27
N LEU A 200 7.02 -10.28 -2.25
CA LEU A 200 5.67 -9.85 -1.85
C LEU A 200 5.62 -9.22 -0.47
N SER A 201 6.35 -9.81 0.47
CA SER A 201 6.41 -9.35 1.86
C SER A 201 7.12 -7.99 1.98
N LEU A 202 8.14 -7.75 1.16
CA LEU A 202 8.74 -6.42 1.01
C LEU A 202 7.75 -5.40 0.44
N GLY A 203 6.90 -5.79 -0.52
CA GLY A 203 5.83 -4.93 -1.02
C GLY A 203 4.89 -4.45 0.09
N LEU A 204 4.45 -5.35 0.98
CA LEU A 204 3.61 -4.98 2.13
C LEU A 204 4.30 -3.99 3.09
N ILE A 205 5.60 -4.18 3.32
CA ILE A 205 6.40 -3.26 4.14
C ILE A 205 6.54 -1.89 3.46
N PHE A 206 6.78 -1.86 2.14
CA PHE A 206 6.84 -0.61 1.39
C PHE A 206 5.52 0.15 1.37
N ALA A 207 4.37 -0.54 1.41
CA ALA A 207 3.08 0.10 1.59
C ALA A 207 3.04 0.88 2.92
N ALA A 208 3.37 0.20 4.03
CA ALA A 208 3.38 0.83 5.35
C ALA A 208 4.42 1.95 5.48
N LEU A 209 5.58 1.80 4.84
CA LEU A 209 6.61 2.83 4.81
C LEU A 209 6.14 4.06 4.03
N ALA A 210 5.53 3.88 2.87
CA ALA A 210 5.01 4.98 2.08
C ALA A 210 4.05 5.86 2.92
N ASP A 211 3.07 5.24 3.56
CA ASP A 211 2.11 5.94 4.40
C ASP A 211 2.74 6.57 5.66
N ALA A 212 3.71 5.89 6.28
CA ALA A 212 4.46 6.46 7.40
C ALA A 212 5.21 7.75 7.00
N LEU A 213 5.77 7.80 5.79
CA LEU A 213 6.44 9.01 5.28
C LEU A 213 5.46 10.18 5.14
N ILE A 214 4.25 9.95 4.65
CA ILE A 214 3.22 11.01 4.53
C ILE A 214 2.75 11.45 5.92
N GLY A 215 2.47 10.50 6.81
CA GLY A 215 2.06 10.81 8.17
C GLY A 215 3.10 11.65 8.92
N LEU A 216 4.37 11.22 8.90
CA LEU A 216 5.44 11.84 9.66
C LEU A 216 5.89 13.20 9.10
N PHE A 217 6.01 13.32 7.78
CA PHE A 217 6.63 14.50 7.17
C PHE A 217 5.62 15.49 6.59
N TRP A 218 4.44 15.01 6.17
CA TRP A 218 3.46 15.84 5.43
C TRP A 218 2.27 16.25 6.29
N ILE A 219 1.71 15.33 7.08
CA ILE A 219 0.57 15.62 7.96
C ILE A 219 1.04 16.20 9.29
N TYR A 220 1.88 15.46 10.02
CA TYR A 220 2.29 15.84 11.38
C TYR A 220 3.68 16.51 11.43
N GLY A 221 4.37 16.58 10.29
CA GLY A 221 5.71 17.17 10.20
C GLY A 221 5.69 18.68 10.49
N ASN A 222 6.79 19.18 11.08
CA ASN A 222 6.97 20.60 11.39
C ASN A 222 5.79 21.22 12.17
N GLY A 223 5.25 20.48 13.15
CA GLY A 223 4.15 20.97 13.97
C GLY A 223 2.81 21.10 13.23
N GLY A 224 2.62 20.38 12.11
CA GLY A 224 1.38 20.34 11.34
C GLY A 224 1.43 21.15 10.05
N GLU A 225 2.47 21.97 9.85
CA GLU A 225 2.66 22.74 8.61
C GLU A 225 3.06 21.85 7.43
N GLY A 226 3.73 20.72 7.68
CA GLY A 226 4.30 19.86 6.64
C GLY A 226 5.40 20.56 5.85
N PHE A 227 6.63 20.06 5.88
CA PHE A 227 7.70 20.73 5.12
C PHE A 227 8.83 19.81 4.68
N TYR A 228 8.53 18.92 3.75
CA TYR A 228 9.55 18.18 2.99
C TYR A 228 9.01 17.83 1.60
N PRO A 229 8.92 18.78 0.65
CA PRO A 229 8.35 18.52 -0.69
C PRO A 229 9.01 17.33 -1.40
N GLN A 230 10.29 17.08 -1.12
CA GLN A 230 11.04 15.93 -1.62
C GLN A 230 10.48 14.58 -1.15
N ILE A 231 9.88 14.53 0.06
CA ILE A 231 9.37 13.28 0.63
C ILE A 231 8.19 12.74 -0.17
N ARG A 232 7.41 13.59 -0.86
CA ARG A 232 6.35 13.15 -1.78
C ARG A 232 6.93 12.25 -2.87
N TYR A 233 8.07 12.63 -3.44
CA TYR A 233 8.72 11.85 -4.50
C TYR A 233 9.28 10.52 -3.98
N ILE A 234 9.84 10.53 -2.78
CA ILE A 234 10.33 9.30 -2.12
C ILE A 234 9.15 8.37 -1.78
N ASN A 235 8.08 8.93 -1.21
CA ASN A 235 6.81 8.23 -0.95
C ASN A 235 6.27 7.60 -2.24
N TRP A 236 6.24 8.35 -3.35
CA TRP A 236 5.75 7.87 -4.64
C TRP A 236 6.49 6.61 -5.12
N VAL A 237 7.81 6.56 -4.94
CA VAL A 237 8.62 5.39 -5.29
C VAL A 237 8.24 4.19 -4.44
N PHE A 238 8.20 4.33 -3.11
CA PHE A 238 7.82 3.23 -2.22
C PHE A 238 6.41 2.74 -2.50
N TYR A 239 5.48 3.67 -2.72
CA TYR A 239 4.09 3.37 -3.04
C TYR A 239 3.96 2.61 -4.36
N ILE A 240 4.52 3.10 -5.47
CA ILE A 240 4.41 2.43 -6.76
C ILE A 240 5.15 1.08 -6.77
N ILE A 241 6.32 0.98 -6.13
CA ILE A 241 7.02 -0.31 -6.01
C ILE A 241 6.19 -1.30 -5.19
N SER A 242 5.59 -0.86 -4.08
CA SER A 242 4.66 -1.67 -3.29
C SER A 242 3.52 -2.20 -4.16
N GLN A 243 2.79 -1.31 -4.82
CA GLN A 243 1.65 -1.68 -5.69
C GLN A 243 2.09 -2.60 -6.84
N SER A 244 3.23 -2.30 -7.47
CA SER A 244 3.87 -3.15 -8.50
C SER A 244 4.10 -4.58 -8.06
N ILE A 245 4.39 -4.80 -6.78
CA ILE A 245 4.67 -6.10 -6.18
C ILE A 245 3.37 -6.78 -5.73
N VAL A 246 2.55 -6.12 -4.90
CA VAL A 246 1.45 -6.78 -4.19
C VAL A 246 0.33 -7.24 -5.12
N ILE A 247 0.15 -6.61 -6.29
CA ILE A 247 -0.79 -7.09 -7.32
C ILE A 247 -0.45 -8.49 -7.86
N HIS A 248 0.77 -9.00 -7.66
CA HIS A 248 1.16 -10.35 -8.08
C HIS A 248 0.84 -11.43 -7.04
N LEU A 249 0.29 -11.08 -5.87
CA LEU A 249 -0.12 -12.05 -4.84
C LEU A 249 -0.87 -13.27 -5.40
N PRO A 250 -1.94 -13.13 -6.22
CA PRO A 250 -2.66 -14.29 -6.76
C PRO A 250 -1.79 -15.15 -7.67
N LYS A 251 -0.86 -14.58 -8.44
CA LYS A 251 0.05 -15.37 -9.29
C LYS A 251 1.07 -16.16 -8.48
N VAL A 252 1.59 -15.58 -7.40
CA VAL A 252 2.50 -16.26 -6.49
C VAL A 252 1.78 -17.45 -5.81
N MET A 253 0.48 -17.32 -5.52
CA MET A 253 -0.31 -18.47 -5.07
C MET A 253 -0.35 -19.61 -6.09
N VAL A 254 -0.62 -19.29 -7.37
CA VAL A 254 -0.68 -20.30 -8.45
C VAL A 254 0.66 -21.01 -8.62
N MET A 255 1.76 -20.26 -8.71
CA MET A 255 3.10 -20.83 -8.89
C MET A 255 3.48 -21.79 -7.76
N ASN A 256 3.21 -21.40 -6.50
CA ASN A 256 3.55 -22.22 -5.34
C ASN A 256 2.56 -23.36 -5.05
N ALA A 257 1.41 -23.40 -5.73
CA ALA A 257 0.54 -24.56 -5.73
C ALA A 257 1.09 -25.64 -6.68
N GLN A 258 1.57 -25.24 -7.85
CA GLN A 258 2.13 -26.15 -8.87
C GLN A 258 3.42 -26.83 -8.41
N ASN A 259 4.31 -26.10 -7.73
CA ASN A 259 5.57 -26.66 -7.22
C ASN A 259 5.41 -27.68 -6.08
N LYS A 260 4.20 -27.84 -5.51
CA LYS A 260 3.90 -28.89 -4.52
C LYS A 260 3.32 -30.17 -5.15
N SER A 261 2.93 -30.12 -6.41
CA SER A 261 2.36 -31.25 -7.17
C SER A 261 3.36 -31.91 -8.12
N SER A 262 4.59 -31.41 -8.17
CA SER A 262 5.74 -31.97 -8.90
C SER A 262 6.77 -32.51 -7.92
#